data_AF-A0A7S0D8M5-F1
#
_entry.id   AF-A0A7S0D8M5-F1
#
_cell.length_a   1.000
_cell.length_b   1.000
_cell.length_c   1.000
_cell.angle_alpha   90.00
_cell.angle_beta   90.00
_cell.angle_gamma   90.00
#
_symmetry.space_group_name_H-M   'P 1'
#
loop_
_entity.id
_entity.type
_entity.pdbx_description
1 polymer ?
#
loop_
_entity_poly.entity_id
_entity_poly.type
_entity_poly.pdbx_seq_one_letter_code
_entity_poly.pdbx_strand_id
1 'polypeptide(L)'
;ILVATSERTISSLIRLATWSDYDHVMFLRRSHRTGSLMVVEAVESGVVAYAFSQFVNDWMGGRYFRVGYRRLSVWPKGLHLCQRKKLEDFCNNNIGNPFGISGFFFTNEKT
;
A
#
# COMPACT_ATOMS: atom_id res chain seq x y z
N ILE A 1 0.35 5.71 5.91
CA ILE A 1 -0.26 5.30 4.62
C ILE A 1 0.41 6.13 3.55
N LEU A 2 0.85 5.48 2.47
CA LEU A 2 1.30 6.15 1.26
C LEU A 2 0.16 6.07 0.25
N VAL A 3 -0.11 7.18 -0.43
CA VAL A 3 -1.00 7.26 -1.59
C VAL A 3 -0.14 7.67 -2.77
N ALA A 4 -0.32 7.06 -3.92
CA ALA A 4 0.51 7.34 -5.08
C ALA A 4 -0.27 7.40 -6.38
N THR A 5 0.33 8.09 -7.33
CA THR A 5 -0.11 8.20 -8.71
C THR A 5 0.93 7.52 -9.60
N SER A 6 0.50 6.54 -10.41
CA SER A 6 1.38 5.82 -11.35
C SER A 6 1.00 6.03 -12.82
N GLU A 7 1.91 5.72 -13.73
CA GLU A 7 1.74 5.93 -15.18
C GLU A 7 1.11 4.73 -15.91
N ARG A 8 0.64 3.71 -15.19
CA ARG A 8 0.07 2.52 -15.83
C ARG A 8 -1.28 2.86 -16.49
N THR A 9 -1.61 2.19 -17.60
CA THR A 9 -2.89 2.38 -18.30
C THR A 9 -4.09 2.16 -17.38
N ILE A 10 -4.05 1.11 -16.55
CA ILE A 10 -5.12 0.82 -15.59
C ILE A 10 -5.28 1.91 -14.53
N SER A 11 -4.20 2.64 -14.22
CA SER A 11 -4.21 3.69 -13.21
C SER A 11 -5.03 4.90 -13.64
N SER A 12 -5.00 5.26 -14.93
CA SER A 12 -5.88 6.30 -15.46
C SER A 12 -7.36 5.93 -15.32
N LEU A 13 -7.71 4.64 -15.51
CA LEU A 13 -9.08 4.16 -15.32
C LEU A 13 -9.51 4.20 -13.85
N ILE A 14 -8.64 3.78 -12.92
CA ILE A 14 -8.92 3.84 -11.48
C ILE A 14 -9.18 5.28 -11.04
N ARG A 15 -8.31 6.22 -11.45
CA ARG A 15 -8.46 7.65 -11.09
C ARG A 15 -9.76 8.23 -11.62
N LEU A 16 -10.12 7.90 -12.87
CA LEU A 16 -11.37 8.34 -13.48
C LEU A 16 -12.59 7.73 -12.77
N ALA A 17 -12.57 6.43 -12.45
CA ALA A 17 -13.70 5.75 -11.82
C ALA A 17 -13.93 6.17 -10.36
N THR A 18 -12.86 6.54 -9.65
CA THR A 18 -12.90 6.88 -8.22
C THR A 18 -12.92 8.38 -7.93
N TRP A 19 -12.84 9.22 -8.97
CA TRP A 19 -12.67 10.68 -8.85
C TRP A 19 -11.54 11.07 -7.89
N SER A 20 -10.42 10.37 -8.02
CA SER A 20 -9.24 10.49 -7.16
C SER A 20 -7.99 10.78 -7.99
N ASP A 21 -7.11 11.63 -7.47
CA ASP A 21 -5.77 11.85 -8.02
C ASP A 21 -4.84 10.62 -7.83
N TYR A 22 -5.20 9.71 -6.94
CA TYR A 22 -4.38 8.55 -6.54
C TYR A 22 -5.02 7.25 -7.01
N ASP A 23 -4.20 6.38 -7.61
CA ASP A 23 -4.59 5.03 -8.07
C ASP A 23 -3.99 3.90 -7.24
N HIS A 24 -3.06 4.21 -6.33
CA HIS A 24 -2.35 3.21 -5.57
C HIS A 24 -2.22 3.58 -4.09
N VAL A 25 -2.35 2.59 -3.21
CA VAL A 25 -2.26 2.74 -1.75
C VAL A 25 -1.29 1.71 -1.20
N MET A 26 -0.47 2.15 -0.26
CA MET A 26 0.53 1.31 0.39
C MET A 26 0.55 1.57 1.90
N PHE A 27 0.90 0.55 2.66
CA PHE A 27 1.19 0.71 4.08
C PHE A 27 2.66 1.03 4.29
N LEU A 28 2.90 2.05 5.11
CA LEU A 28 4.22 2.32 5.67
C LEU A 28 4.23 1.79 7.09
N ARG A 29 5.02 0.75 7.34
CA ARG A 29 5.13 0.12 8.66
C ARG A 29 6.56 0.17 9.17
N ARG A 30 6.71 0.31 10.47
CA ARG A 30 8.01 0.25 11.14
C ARG A 30 8.07 -1.04 11.95
N SER A 31 9.08 -1.87 11.73
CA SER A 31 9.25 -3.09 12.53
C SER A 31 9.49 -2.72 13.98
N HIS A 32 8.77 -3.38 14.90
CA HIS A 32 8.98 -3.19 16.32
C HIS A 32 10.30 -3.82 16.81
N ARG A 33 10.85 -4.80 16.09
CA ARG A 33 12.10 -5.50 16.48
C ARG A 33 13.34 -4.76 16.00
N THR A 34 13.39 -4.39 14.72
CA THR A 34 14.59 -3.81 14.11
C THR A 34 14.51 -2.29 13.97
N GLY A 35 13.33 -1.69 14.16
CA GLY A 35 13.09 -0.28 13.87
C GLY A 35 13.08 0.06 12.37
N SER A 36 13.31 -0.91 11.48
CA SER A 36 13.35 -0.71 10.03
C SER A 36 12.01 -0.24 9.49
N LEU A 37 12.06 0.74 8.58
CA LEU A 37 10.89 1.26 7.91
C LEU A 37 10.69 0.53 6.58
N MET A 38 9.52 -0.08 6.41
CA MET A 38 9.17 -0.92 5.28
C MET A 38 7.90 -0.40 4.62
N VAL A 39 7.84 -0.50 3.30
CA VAL A 39 6.61 -0.30 2.53
C VAL A 39 6.03 -1.67 2.23
N VAL A 40 4.70 -1.77 2.32
CA VAL A 40 3.93 -2.97 1.98
C VAL A 40 2.85 -2.56 1.00
N GLU A 41 2.78 -3.25 -0.13
CA GLU A 41 1.82 -2.97 -1.18
C GLU A 41 1.32 -4.26 -1.83
N ALA A 42 0.14 -4.19 -2.45
CA ALA A 42 -0.37 -5.24 -3.32
C ALA A 42 -0.16 -4.82 -4.77
N VAL A 43 0.63 -5.57 -5.52
CA VAL A 43 0.88 -5.36 -6.96
C VAL A 43 0.56 -6.63 -7.72
N GLU A 44 0.61 -6.63 -9.06
CA GLU A 44 0.26 -7.78 -9.91
C GLU A 44 0.94 -9.10 -9.49
N SER A 45 2.16 -9.04 -8.97
CA SER A 45 2.90 -10.20 -8.47
C SER A 45 2.50 -10.67 -7.06
N GLY A 46 1.48 -10.07 -6.46
CA GLY A 46 1.03 -10.30 -5.09
C GLY A 46 1.38 -9.19 -4.10
N VAL A 47 1.17 -9.48 -2.82
CA VAL A 47 1.49 -8.59 -1.71
C VAL A 47 2.97 -8.71 -1.37
N VAL A 48 3.69 -7.59 -1.45
CA VAL A 48 5.14 -7.53 -1.27
C VAL A 48 5.53 -6.50 -0.21
N ALA A 49 6.72 -6.68 0.36
CA ALA A 49 7.31 -5.73 1.29
C ALA A 49 8.77 -5.49 0.96
N TYR A 50 9.21 -4.24 1.07
CA TYR A 50 10.57 -3.81 0.78
C TYR A 50 10.96 -2.62 1.64
N ALA A 51 12.25 -2.33 1.71
CA ALA A 51 12.77 -1.22 2.52
C ALA A 51 12.25 0.12 1.98
N PHE A 52 11.92 1.06 2.88
CA PHE A 52 11.49 2.39 2.46
C PHE A 52 12.59 3.14 1.67
N SER A 53 13.87 2.88 1.95
CA SER A 53 14.97 3.43 1.14
C SER A 53 14.92 2.93 -0.31
N GLN A 54 14.61 1.65 -0.51
CA GLN A 54 14.45 1.06 -1.85
C GLN A 54 13.30 1.73 -2.61
N PHE A 55 12.15 1.94 -1.95
CA PHE A 55 11.01 2.67 -2.52
C PHE A 55 11.41 4.05 -3.07
N VAL A 56 12.13 4.82 -2.24
CA VAL A 56 12.52 6.20 -2.56
C VAL A 56 13.54 6.22 -3.70
N ASN A 57 14.52 5.32 -3.68
CA ASN A 57 15.60 5.32 -4.66
C ASN A 57 15.18 4.77 -6.02
N ASP A 58 14.38 3.71 -6.01
CA ASP A 58 14.15 2.93 -7.23
C ASP A 58 12.84 3.34 -7.92
N TRP A 59 11.83 3.80 -7.17
CA TRP A 59 10.45 3.89 -7.67
C TRP A 59 9.83 5.28 -7.63
N MET A 60 10.27 6.16 -6.72
CA MET A 60 9.85 7.55 -6.76
C MET A 60 10.47 8.27 -7.96
N GLY A 61 9.65 9.01 -8.71
CA GLY A 61 10.10 9.74 -9.90
C GLY A 61 10.21 8.89 -11.18
N GLY A 62 10.05 7.58 -11.07
CA GLY A 62 9.86 6.67 -12.20
C GLY A 62 8.45 6.05 -12.16
N ARG A 63 8.31 4.95 -11.42
CA ARG A 63 7.04 4.20 -11.31
C ARG A 63 5.90 5.00 -10.69
N TYR A 64 6.21 5.83 -9.69
CA TYR A 64 5.27 6.72 -9.02
C TYR A 64 5.75 8.17 -9.14
N PHE A 65 5.05 8.98 -9.92
CA PHE A 65 5.43 10.38 -10.16
C PHE A 65 4.86 11.34 -9.11
N ARG A 66 3.82 10.93 -8.38
CA ARG A 66 3.29 11.67 -7.22
C ARG A 66 3.07 10.71 -6.06
N VAL A 67 3.62 11.05 -4.89
CA VAL A 67 3.44 10.27 -3.66
C VAL A 67 3.06 11.21 -2.51
N GLY A 68 1.97 10.89 -1.83
CA GLY A 68 1.48 11.59 -0.65
C GLY A 68 1.56 10.73 0.61
N TYR A 69 1.77 11.39 1.75
CA TYR A 69 1.77 10.74 3.05
C TYR A 69 0.46 11.07 3.79
N ARG A 70 -0.15 10.03 4.36
CA ARG A 70 -1.33 10.15 5.20
C ARG A 70 -1.15 9.40 6.52
N ARG A 71 -1.64 10.01 7.58
CA ARG A 71 -1.71 9.45 8.94
C ARG A 71 -3.15 9.57 9.42
N LEU A 72 -3.58 8.60 10.23
CA LEU A 72 -4.88 8.64 10.87
C LEU A 72 -4.92 9.83 11.85
N SER A 73 -5.92 10.70 11.69
CA SER A 73 -6.04 11.96 12.45
C SER A 73 -6.21 11.74 13.95
N VAL A 74 -6.85 10.64 14.34
CA VAL A 74 -7.03 10.24 15.75
C VAL A 74 -5.72 9.84 16.43
N TRP A 75 -4.63 9.66 15.67
CA TRP A 75 -3.27 9.41 16.19
C TRP A 75 -2.26 10.39 15.61
N PRO A 76 -2.34 11.68 15.97
CA PRO A 76 -1.51 12.72 15.37
C PRO A 76 -0.01 12.53 15.68
N LYS A 77 0.30 11.95 16.84
CA LYS A 77 1.68 11.61 17.26
C LYS A 77 2.16 10.24 16.76
N GLY A 78 1.33 9.53 15.99
CA GLY A 78 1.61 8.18 15.50
C GLY A 78 0.97 7.09 16.36
N LEU A 79 1.07 5.86 15.86
CA LEU A 79 0.44 4.68 16.47
C LEU A 79 1.15 4.26 17.78
N HIS A 80 0.38 3.91 18.80
CA HIS A 80 0.90 3.27 20.01
C HIS A 80 1.62 1.95 19.67
N LEU A 81 2.49 1.46 20.57
CA LEU A 81 3.27 0.24 20.33
C LEU A 81 2.38 -0.97 20.00
N CYS A 82 1.27 -1.15 20.72
CA CYS A 82 0.35 -2.26 20.45
C CYS A 82 -0.28 -2.18 19.05
N GLN A 83 -0.61 -0.99 18.57
CA GLN A 83 -1.16 -0.77 17.22
C GLN A 83 -0.09 -0.96 16.14
N ARG A 84 1.15 -0.53 16.40
CA ARG A 84 2.29 -0.79 15.51
C ARG A 84 2.53 -2.29 15.35
N LYS A 85 2.49 -3.06 16.45
CA LYS A 85 2.59 -4.52 16.40
C LYS A 85 1.45 -5.16 15.61
N LYS A 86 0.20 -4.77 15.90
CA LYS A 86 -0.98 -5.26 15.14
C LYS A 86 -0.86 -4.98 13.64
N LEU A 87 -0.40 -3.79 13.25
CA LEU A 87 -0.17 -3.45 11.84
C LEU A 87 0.96 -4.29 11.24
N GLU A 88 2.05 -4.51 11.97
CA GLU A 88 3.15 -5.36 11.53
C GLU A 88 2.70 -6.81 11.33
N ASP A 89 1.97 -7.38 12.30
CA ASP A 89 1.44 -8.74 12.22
C ASP A 89 0.47 -8.87 11.03
N PHE A 90 -0.44 -7.90 10.86
CA PHE A 90 -1.35 -7.86 9.71
C PHE A 90 -0.58 -7.85 8.38
N CYS A 91 0.43 -6.98 8.24
CA CYS A 91 1.24 -6.94 7.03
C CYS A 91 1.96 -8.27 6.79
N ASN A 92 2.61 -8.82 7.82
CA ASN A 92 3.39 -10.06 7.68
C ASN A 92 2.50 -11.25 7.29
N ASN A 93 1.28 -11.33 7.82
CA ASN A 93 0.32 -12.38 7.49
C ASN A 93 -0.26 -12.27 6.08
N ASN A 94 -0.09 -11.13 5.41
CA ASN A 94 -0.61 -10.92 4.06
C ASN A 94 0.47 -10.92 2.98
N ILE A 95 1.76 -10.80 3.33
CA ILE A 95 2.86 -10.87 2.36
C ILE A 95 2.84 -12.25 1.67
N GLY A 96 2.98 -12.24 0.35
CA GLY A 96 2.90 -13.45 -0.49
C GLY A 96 1.49 -13.80 -0.95
N ASN A 97 0.44 -13.18 -0.40
CA ASN A 97 -0.91 -13.36 -0.92
C ASN A 97 -1.00 -12.87 -2.38
N PRO A 98 -1.76 -13.55 -3.25
CA PRO A 98 -1.91 -13.15 -4.64
C PRO A 98 -2.61 -11.80 -4.77
N PHE A 99 -2.39 -11.13 -5.91
CA PHE A 99 -3.06 -9.87 -6.21
C PHE A 99 -4.57 -10.10 -6.37
N GLY A 100 -5.37 -9.34 -5.62
CA GLY A 100 -6.83 -9.44 -5.69
C GLY A 100 -7.38 -8.79 -6.95
N ILE A 101 -7.43 -9.52 -8.07
CA ILE A 101 -8.16 -9.10 -9.28
C ILE A 101 -9.69 -9.21 -9.07
N SER A 102 -10.12 -10.00 -8.07
CA SER A 102 -11.51 -10.27 -7.73
C SER A 102 -12.29 -9.08 -7.15
N GLY A 103 -11.66 -7.93 -6.90
CA GLY A 103 -12.36 -6.71 -6.47
C GLY A 103 -13.24 -6.05 -7.55
N PHE A 104 -13.02 -6.38 -8.84
CA PHE A 104 -13.80 -5.87 -9.97
C PHE A 104 -14.67 -6.93 -10.66
N PHE A 105 -14.49 -8.20 -10.32
CA PHE A 105 -15.34 -9.28 -10.79
C PHE A 105 -16.21 -9.72 -9.62
N PHE A 106 -17.45 -9.24 -9.58
CA PHE A 106 -18.52 -9.96 -8.89
C PHE A 106 -18.63 -11.32 -9.59
N THR A 107 -17.98 -12.35 -9.06
CA THR A 107 -18.37 -13.71 -9.39
C THR A 107 -19.77 -13.88 -8.79
N ASN A 108 -20.77 -13.86 -9.68
CA ASN A 108 -22.10 -14.36 -9.42
C ASN A 108 -22.02 -15.88 -9.17
N GLU A 109 -21.40 -16.29 -8.08
CA GLU A 109 -21.62 -17.62 -7.54
C GLU A 109 -22.79 -17.50 -6.56
N LYS A 110 -24.00 -17.49 -7.14
CA LYS A 110 -25.18 -17.93 -6.42
C LYS A 110 -25.00 -19.43 -6.16
N THR A 111 -25.13 -19.77 -4.87
CA THR A 111 -25.55 -21.07 -4.30
C THR A 111 -26.18 -22.05 -5.27
#